data_AF-A0A099T948-F1
#
_entry.id   AF-A0A099T948-F1
#
_cell.length_a   1.000
_cell.length_b   1.000
_cell.length_c   1.000
_cell.angle_alpha   90.00
_cell.angle_beta   90.00
_cell.angle_gamma   90.00
#
_symmetry.space_group_name_H-M   'P 1'
#
loop_
_entity.id
_entity.type
_entity.pdbx_description
1 polymer ?
#
loop_
_entity_poly.entity_id
_entity_poly.type
_entity_poly.pdbx_seq_one_letter_code
_entity_poly.pdbx_strand_id
1 'polypeptide(L)' 'MSSGKKKAEIEDVFDFYTQWPELRDRIVALREKGGLTAEDQHILSWMIHVMDRVGPSDVGQ' A
#
# COMPACT_ATOMS: atom_id res chain seq x y z
N MET A 1 24.28 -5.21 -16.00
CA MET A 1 23.02 -5.88 -15.62
C MET A 1 22.09 -4.81 -15.07
N SER A 2 21.18 -4.29 -15.90
CA SER A 2 20.21 -3.28 -15.45
C SER A 2 19.12 -3.96 -14.64
N SER A 3 19.15 -3.81 -13.32
CA SER A 3 18.02 -4.15 -12.48
C SER A 3 16.98 -3.04 -12.62
N GLY A 4 16.17 -3.15 -13.69
CA GLY A 4 15.01 -2.28 -13.86
C GLY A 4 14.01 -2.61 -12.77
N LYS A 5 13.80 -1.69 -11.82
CA LYS A 5 12.70 -1.79 -10.84
C LYS A 5 11.41 -2.02 -11.62
N LYS A 6 10.89 -3.26 -11.65
CA LYS A 6 9.55 -3.53 -12.18
C LYS A 6 8.60 -2.61 -11.42
N LYS A 7 7.78 -1.84 -12.15
CA LYS A 7 6.58 -1.25 -11.55
C LYS A 7 5.82 -2.41 -10.92
N ALA A 8 5.30 -2.21 -9.72
CA ALA A 8 4.26 -3.08 -9.17
C ALA A 8 3.07 -2.95 -10.14
N GLU A 9 2.97 -3.88 -11.11
CA GLU A 9 1.74 -4.11 -11.84
C GLU A 9 0.83 -4.83 -10.84
N ILE A 10 -0.10 -4.08 -10.29
CA ILE A 10 -1.15 -4.58 -9.40
C ILE A 10 -2.33 -4.85 -10.32
N GLU A 11 -2.63 -6.13 -10.59
CA GLU A 11 -3.69 -6.50 -11.52
C GLU A 11 -5.03 -6.66 -10.79
N ASP A 12 -4.99 -7.13 -9.54
CA ASP A 12 -6.17 -7.28 -8.69
C ASP A 12 -5.90 -7.03 -7.19
N VAL A 13 -6.92 -7.29 -6.37
CA VAL A 13 -6.88 -7.09 -4.91
C VAL A 13 -5.98 -8.11 -4.22
N PHE A 14 -5.93 -9.35 -4.71
CA PHE A 14 -5.06 -10.39 -4.17
C PHE A 14 -3.58 -10.06 -4.43
N ASP A 15 -3.27 -9.58 -5.64
CA ASP A 15 -1.96 -9.07 -6.01
C ASP A 15 -1.55 -7.86 -5.16
N PHE A 16 -2.47 -6.94 -4.89
CA PHE A 16 -2.20 -5.83 -4.00
C PHE A 16 -1.86 -6.30 -2.57
N TYR A 17 -2.64 -7.25 -2.06
CA TYR A 17 -2.44 -7.82 -0.73
C TYR A 17 -1.10 -8.55 -0.61
N THR A 18 -0.73 -9.37 -1.60
CA THR A 18 0.55 -10.10 -1.59
C THR A 18 1.75 -9.16 -1.68
N GLN A 19 1.60 -8.02 -2.37
CA GLN A 19 2.63 -6.98 -2.48
C GLN A 19 2.60 -5.97 -1.31
N TRP A 20 1.60 -6.02 -0.43
CA TRP A 20 1.40 -5.04 0.65
C TRP A 20 2.65 -4.81 1.51
N PRO A 21 3.41 -5.84 1.95
CA PRO A 21 4.60 -5.62 2.78
C PRO A 21 5.62 -4.67 2.14
N GLU A 22 5.80 -4.73 0.82
CA GLU A 22 6.73 -3.87 0.09
C GLU A 22 6.12 -2.50 -0.25
N LEU A 23 4.82 -2.45 -0.51
CA LEU A 23 4.09 -1.22 -0.84
C LEU A 23 3.86 -0.33 0.39
N ARG A 24 3.72 -0.94 1.57
CA ARG A 24 3.43 -0.26 2.84
C ARG A 24 4.44 0.82 3.14
N ASP A 25 5.73 0.53 3.05
CA ASP A 25 6.80 1.49 3.34
C ASP A 25 6.77 2.69 2.39
N ARG A 26 6.41 2.45 1.12
CA ARG A 26 6.24 3.52 0.13
C ARG A 26 5.06 4.41 0.47
N ILE A 27 3.94 3.84 0.93
CA ILE A 27 2.74 4.60 1.30
C ILE A 27 2.93 5.37 2.61
N VAL A 28 3.63 4.79 3.59
CA VAL A 28 4.04 5.50 4.81
C VAL A 28 4.91 6.70 4.45
N ALA A 29 5.91 6.51 3.59
CA ALA A 29 6.76 7.61 3.13
C ALA A 29 5.97 8.70 2.36
N LEU A 30 4.93 8.33 1.59
CA LEU A 30 4.06 9.28 0.91
C LEU A 30 3.24 10.13 1.91
N ARG A 31 2.75 9.52 2.99
CA ARG A 31 2.07 10.24 4.07
C ARG A 31 2.98 11.27 4.72
N GLU A 32 4.26 10.95 4.87
CA GLU A 32 5.25 11.78 5.57
C GLU A 32 5.93 12.84 4.68
N LYS A 33 5.97 12.64 3.36
CA LYS A 33 6.70 13.53 2.43
C LYS A 33 6.12 14.93 2.23
N GLY A 34 4.99 15.24 2.87
CA GLY A 34 4.29 16.51 2.72
C GLY A 34 3.50 16.59 1.41
N GLY A 35 2.59 17.57 1.32
CA GLY A 35 1.69 17.76 0.17
C GLY A 35 0.28 17.18 0.36
N LEU A 36 0.06 16.41 1.44
CA LEU A 36 -1.26 16.00 1.90
C LEU A 36 -1.76 16.93 3.00
N THR A 37 -3.06 17.23 2.98
CA THR A 37 -3.70 17.94 4.09
C THR A 37 -3.70 17.06 5.35
N ALA A 38 -3.97 17.65 6.52
CA ALA A 38 -4.09 16.89 7.76
C ALA A 38 -5.22 15.84 7.69
N GLU A 39 -6.30 16.16 6.98
CA GLU A 39 -7.43 15.26 6.74
C GLU A 39 -7.01 14.08 5.84
N ASP A 40 -6.33 14.35 4.72
CA ASP A 40 -5.83 13.31 3.82
C ASP A 40 -4.83 12.37 4.52
N GLN A 41 -3.95 12.93 5.36
CA GLN A 41 -3.02 12.13 6.15
C GLN A 41 -3.73 11.22 7.16
N HIS A 42 -4.86 11.67 7.72
CA HIS A 42 -5.68 10.89 8.62
C HIS A 42 -6.40 9.75 7.89
N ILE A 43 -7.01 10.04 6.74
CA ILE A 43 -7.65 9.04 5.88
C ILE A 43 -6.64 7.97 5.45
N LEU A 44 -5.47 8.40 4.94
CA LEU A 44 -4.42 7.48 4.51
C LEU A 44 -3.88 6.62 5.66
N SER A 45 -3.79 7.18 6.87
CA SER A 45 -3.43 6.42 8.06
C SER A 45 -4.43 5.29 8.35
N TRP A 46 -5.73 5.56 8.20
CA TRP A 46 -6.76 4.53 8.37
C TRP A 46 -6.73 3.48 7.26
N MET A 47 -6.45 3.87 6.02
CA MET A 47 -6.28 2.92 4.92
C MET A 47 -5.13 1.94 5.19
N ILE A 48 -3.97 2.43 5.64
CA ILE A 48 -2.85 1.59 6.07
C ILE A 48 -3.31 0.65 7.20
N HIS A 49 -4.05 1.18 8.17
CA HIS A 49 -4.49 0.42 9.33
C HIS A 49 -5.51 -0.67 8.99
N VAL A 50 -6.37 -0.45 8.02
CA VAL A 50 -7.28 -1.47 7.47
C VAL A 50 -6.46 -2.54 6.76
N MET A 51 -5.55 -2.16 5.87
CA MET A 51 -4.73 -3.11 5.11
C MET A 51 -3.83 -3.97 6.01
N ASP A 52 -3.30 -3.41 7.11
CA ASP A 52 -2.52 -4.16 8.11
C ASP A 52 -3.35 -5.24 8.85
N ARG A 53 -4.70 -5.21 8.74
CA ARG A 53 -5.62 -6.18 9.37
C ARG A 53 -6.27 -7.14 8.39
N VAL A 54 -6.19 -6.86 7.09
CA VAL A 54 -6.72 -7.74 6.04
C VAL A 54 -5.94 -9.04 6.08
N GLY A 55 -6.65 -10.16 6.12
CA GLY A 55 -6.10 -11.50 6.03
C GLY A 55 -6.45 -12.19 4.70
N PRO A 56 -5.89 -13.38 4.45
CA PRO A 56 -6.16 -14.14 3.23
C PRO A 56 -7.65 -14.41 2.97
N SER A 57 -8.46 -14.52 4.03
CA SER A 57 -9.91 -14.75 3.94
C SER A 57 -10.70 -13.54 3.41
N ASP A 58 -10.15 -12.33 3.50
CA ASP A 58 -10.85 -11.10 3.17
C ASP A 58 -10.68 -10.70 1.70
N VAL A 59 -9.66 -11.22 1.02
CA VAL A 59 -9.30 -10.84 -0.35
C VAL A 59 -9.80 -11.80 -1.42
N GLY A 60 -10.34 -12.96 -1.02
CA GLY A 60 -10.73 -14.02 -1.94
C GLY A 60 -9.53 -14.67 -2.64
N GLN A 61 -9.70 -15.92 -3.05
CA GLN A 61 -8.81 -16.59 -4.01
C GLN A 61 -9.55 -16.77 -5.32
#